data_AF-A0A925VFI4-F1
#
_entry.id   AF-A0A925VFI4-F1
#
_cell.length_a   1.000
_cell.length_b   1.000
_cell.length_c   1.000
_cell.angle_alpha   90.00
_cell.angle_beta   90.00
_cell.angle_gamma   90.00
#
_symmetry.space_group_name_H-M   'P 1'
#
loop_
_entity.id
_entity.type
_entity.pdbx_description
1 polymer ?
#
loop_
_entity_poly.entity_id
_entity_poly.type
_entity_poly.pdbx_seq_one_letter_code
_entity_poly.pdbx_strand_id
1 'polypeptide(L)'
;MSSARAACTTCGAPLLPTSRFCPTCGASVAAPPSSDAHELLIPGNKQLRVSADELSIAELLAVVKAGVALWQDQLKSPSAVTREAAATAVHNLGQVFESLSQQLALGRSSVRITRRLPTQRAFQVGCPTCGRGNRSGARFCQFCGATLVAT
;
A
#
# COMPACT_ATOMS: atom_id res chain seq x y z
N MET A 1 -44.31 -14.70 -2.18
CA MET A 1 -42.86 -14.82 -2.48
C MET A 1 -42.14 -15.23 -1.21
N SER A 2 -41.75 -16.51 -1.08
CA SER A 2 -41.11 -17.04 0.14
C SER A 2 -39.68 -16.54 0.28
N SER A 3 -39.40 -15.83 1.37
CA SER A 3 -38.04 -15.44 1.75
C SER A 3 -37.40 -16.60 2.53
N ALA A 4 -36.41 -17.27 1.93
CA ALA A 4 -35.69 -18.37 2.57
C ALA A 4 -34.92 -17.85 3.79
N ARG A 5 -35.22 -18.38 4.98
CA ARG A 5 -34.49 -18.07 6.22
C ARG A 5 -33.09 -18.69 6.12
N ALA A 6 -32.06 -17.85 6.07
CA ALA A 6 -30.67 -18.29 6.18
C ALA A 6 -30.40 -18.80 7.62
N ALA A 7 -29.53 -19.80 7.77
CA ALA A 7 -29.06 -20.27 9.07
C ALA A 7 -27.60 -19.84 9.30
N CYS A 8 -27.25 -19.60 10.56
CA CYS A 8 -25.88 -19.27 10.94
C CYS A 8 -24.95 -20.45 10.65
N THR A 9 -23.88 -20.22 9.90
CA THR A 9 -22.89 -21.26 9.56
C THR A 9 -22.05 -21.72 10.75
N THR A 10 -22.02 -20.94 11.83
CA THR A 10 -21.24 -21.26 13.03
C THR A 10 -22.04 -22.05 14.07
N CYS A 11 -23.32 -21.74 14.26
CA CYS A 11 -24.13 -22.36 15.33
C CYS A 11 -25.49 -22.94 14.86
N GLY A 12 -25.84 -22.80 13.58
CA GLY A 12 -27.09 -23.31 13.02
C GLY A 12 -28.34 -22.50 13.35
N ALA A 13 -28.25 -21.45 14.18
CA ALA A 13 -29.40 -20.63 14.55
C ALA A 13 -30.02 -19.90 13.34
N PRO A 14 -31.35 -19.73 13.27
CA PRO A 14 -32.01 -19.02 12.18
C PRO A 14 -31.64 -17.53 12.20
N LEU A 15 -31.31 -16.99 11.03
CA LEU A 15 -30.94 -15.59 10.83
C LEU A 15 -32.10 -14.79 10.25
N LEU A 16 -32.14 -13.51 10.61
CA LEU A 16 -33.03 -12.56 9.97
C LEU A 16 -32.43 -12.11 8.63
N PRO A 17 -33.24 -11.74 7.63
CA PRO A 17 -32.74 -11.35 6.31
C PRO A 17 -31.73 -10.19 6.33
N THR A 18 -31.76 -9.35 7.37
CA THR A 18 -30.91 -8.17 7.53
C THR A 18 -29.86 -8.30 8.65
N SER A 19 -29.72 -9.49 9.26
CA SER A 19 -28.79 -9.66 10.38
C SER A 19 -27.35 -9.61 9.90
N ARG A 20 -26.58 -8.62 10.40
CA ARG A 20 -25.13 -8.49 10.18
C ARG A 20 -24.32 -9.42 11.10
N PHE A 21 -24.89 -9.80 12.23
CA PHE A 21 -24.31 -10.70 13.22
C PHE A 21 -25.37 -11.70 13.71
N CYS A 22 -24.95 -12.90 14.09
CA CYS A 22 -25.81 -13.90 14.71
C CYS A 22 -26.16 -13.45 16.14
N PRO A 23 -27.44 -13.31 16.50
CA PRO A 23 -27.85 -12.88 17.85
C PRO A 23 -27.56 -13.93 18.92
N THR A 24 -27.33 -15.19 18.53
CA THR A 24 -27.10 -16.30 19.47
C THR A 24 -25.63 -16.50 19.80
N CYS A 25 -24.74 -16.47 18.81
CA CYS A 25 -23.30 -16.74 19.03
C CYS A 25 -22.37 -15.56 18.73
N GLY A 26 -22.88 -14.45 18.20
CA GLY A 26 -22.09 -13.27 17.86
C GLY A 26 -21.27 -13.38 16.55
N ALA A 27 -21.35 -14.49 15.83
CA ALA A 27 -20.64 -14.65 14.56
C ALA A 27 -21.12 -13.64 13.50
N SER A 28 -20.18 -13.04 12.76
CA SER A 28 -20.49 -12.15 11.64
C SER A 28 -21.14 -12.93 10.49
N VAL A 29 -22.25 -12.44 9.97
CA VAL A 29 -22.92 -13.01 8.79
C VAL A 29 -22.39 -12.26 7.58
N ALA A 30 -21.61 -12.94 6.74
CA ALA A 30 -21.04 -12.33 5.55
C ALA A 30 -22.15 -11.75 4.67
N ALA A 31 -22.04 -10.45 4.35
CA ALA A 31 -22.87 -9.81 3.33
C ALA A 31 -22.62 -10.50 1.97
N PRO A 32 -23.61 -10.51 1.04
CA PRO A 32 -23.34 -10.92 -0.33
C PRO A 32 -22.14 -10.12 -0.87
N PRO A 33 -21.29 -10.71 -1.74
CA PRO A 33 -20.11 -10.02 -2.24
C PRO A 33 -20.57 -8.77 -3.03
N SER A 34 -20.52 -7.61 -2.37
CA SER A 34 -20.46 -6.34 -3.08
C SER A 34 -19.12 -6.34 -3.81
N SER A 35 -19.20 -6.20 -5.12
CA SER A 35 -18.06 -6.05 -6.01
C SER A 35 -17.33 -4.73 -5.70
N ASP A 36 -16.55 -4.72 -4.62
CA ASP A 36 -15.62 -3.64 -4.29
C ASP A 36 -14.26 -3.89 -4.97
N ALA A 37 -14.31 -4.13 -6.29
CA ALA A 37 -13.14 -3.99 -7.14
C ALA A 37 -12.85 -2.49 -7.24
N HIS A 38 -11.86 -2.02 -6.49
CA HIS A 38 -11.40 -0.65 -6.58
C HIS A 38 -10.73 -0.47 -7.94
N GLU A 39 -11.45 0.12 -8.89
CA GLU A 39 -10.95 0.41 -10.23
C GLU A 39 -10.01 1.62 -10.16
N LEU A 40 -8.72 1.38 -10.33
CA LEU A 40 -7.72 2.42 -10.53
C LEU A 40 -7.62 2.69 -12.03
N LEU A 41 -8.06 3.87 -12.48
CA LEU A 41 -7.87 4.29 -13.87
C LEU A 41 -6.38 4.56 -14.13
N ILE A 42 -5.73 3.68 -14.88
CA ILE A 42 -4.43 3.92 -15.51
C ILE A 42 -4.70 4.35 -16.95
N PRO A 43 -4.19 5.50 -17.44
CA PRO A 43 -4.40 5.93 -18.82
C PRO A 43 -3.78 4.90 -19.78
N GLY A 44 -4.64 4.27 -20.57
CA GLY A 44 -4.31 3.14 -21.45
C GLY A 44 -5.33 2.03 -21.23
N ASN A 45 -5.95 1.59 -22.31
CA ASN A 45 -7.02 0.59 -22.46
C ASN A 45 -6.69 -0.85 -21.95
N LYS A 46 -5.93 -0.99 -20.87
CA LYS A 46 -5.66 -2.26 -20.18
C LYS A 46 -6.24 -2.21 -18.77
N GLN A 47 -7.33 -2.94 -18.56
CA GLN A 47 -7.92 -3.13 -17.24
C GLN A 47 -7.09 -4.18 -16.47
N LEU A 48 -6.51 -3.78 -15.35
CA LEU A 48 -5.91 -4.70 -14.37
C LEU A 48 -7.02 -5.17 -13.42
N ARG A 49 -7.32 -6.47 -13.38
CA ARG A 49 -8.22 -7.03 -12.36
C ARG A 49 -7.42 -7.34 -11.11
N VAL A 50 -7.72 -6.63 -10.02
CA VAL A 50 -7.17 -6.91 -8.70
C VAL A 50 -8.20 -7.71 -7.92
N SER A 51 -7.89 -8.95 -7.55
CA SER A 51 -8.69 -9.75 -6.63
C SER A 51 -8.25 -9.50 -5.18
N ALA A 52 -9.04 -9.95 -4.20
CA ALA A 52 -8.75 -9.69 -2.78
C ALA A 52 -7.40 -10.25 -2.30
N ASP A 53 -6.87 -11.30 -2.95
CA ASP A 53 -5.66 -12.01 -2.48
C ASP A 53 -4.57 -12.23 -3.55
N GLU A 54 -4.84 -12.04 -4.84
CA GLU A 54 -3.84 -12.28 -5.90
C GLU A 54 -3.81 -11.20 -6.98
N LEU A 55 -2.57 -10.80 -7.35
CA LEU A 55 -2.22 -9.99 -8.51
C LEU A 55 -1.30 -10.82 -9.40
N SER A 56 -1.67 -11.05 -10.68
CA SER A 56 -0.83 -11.80 -11.60
C SER A 56 0.48 -11.07 -11.88
N ILE A 57 1.61 -11.69 -11.53
CA ILE A 57 2.95 -11.17 -11.82
C ILE A 57 3.13 -10.96 -13.34
N ALA A 58 2.55 -11.84 -14.17
CA ALA A 58 2.64 -11.73 -15.62
C ALA A 58 1.90 -10.50 -16.16
N GLU A 59 0.70 -10.21 -15.64
CA GLU A 59 -0.06 -9.01 -16.02
C GLU A 59 0.62 -7.73 -15.54
N LEU A 60 1.15 -7.74 -14.32
CA LEU A 60 1.95 -6.63 -13.79
C LEU A 60 3.17 -6.36 -14.68
N LEU A 61 3.91 -7.41 -15.05
CA LEU A 61 5.07 -7.30 -15.94
C LEU A 61 4.67 -6.75 -17.32
N ALA A 62 3.53 -7.17 -17.86
CA ALA A 62 3.03 -6.68 -19.15
C ALA A 62 2.69 -5.18 -19.10
N VAL A 63 2.18 -4.70 -17.97
CA VAL A 63 1.88 -3.27 -17.75
C VAL A 63 3.17 -2.46 -17.62
N VAL A 64 4.14 -2.94 -16.84
CA VAL A 64 5.46 -2.30 -16.72
C VAL A 64 6.13 -2.20 -18.08
N LYS A 65 6.16 -3.29 -18.86
CA LYS A 65 6.74 -3.31 -20.22
C LYS A 65 6.04 -2.32 -21.16
N ALA A 66 4.71 -2.24 -21.13
CA ALA A 66 3.96 -1.29 -21.93
C ALA A 66 4.25 0.17 -21.53
N GLY A 67 4.35 0.46 -20.23
CA GLY A 67 4.72 1.78 -19.72
C GLY A 67 6.12 2.21 -20.17
N VAL A 68 7.10 1.30 -20.11
CA VAL A 68 8.47 1.57 -20.60
C VAL A 68 8.46 1.83 -22.11
N ALA A 69 7.73 1.04 -22.90
CA ALA A 69 7.64 1.23 -24.35
C ALA A 69 7.02 2.60 -24.72
N LEU A 70 5.95 3.01 -24.02
CA LEU A 70 5.32 4.31 -24.20
C LEU A 70 6.31 5.46 -23.91
N TRP A 71 7.04 5.36 -22.81
CA TRP A 71 8.05 6.36 -22.46
C TRP A 71 9.17 6.43 -23.51
N GLN A 72 9.66 5.29 -23.99
CA GLN A 72 10.69 5.24 -25.04
C GLN A 72 10.21 5.89 -26.35
N ASP A 73 8.93 5.78 -26.67
CA ASP A 73 8.32 6.46 -27.81
C ASP A 73 8.24 7.99 -27.61
N GLN A 74 7.85 8.44 -26.41
CA GLN A 74 7.84 9.88 -26.06
C GLN A 74 9.22 10.54 -26.17
N LEU A 75 10.29 9.83 -25.84
CA LEU A 75 11.66 10.32 -26.06
C LEU A 75 12.03 10.52 -27.53
N LYS A 76 11.38 9.78 -28.45
CA LYS A 76 11.58 9.91 -29.89
C LYS A 76 10.68 10.99 -30.51
N SER A 77 9.76 11.55 -29.72
CA SER A 77 8.84 12.60 -30.18
C SER A 77 9.59 13.79 -30.77
N PRO A 78 9.09 14.40 -31.86
CA PRO A 78 9.69 15.60 -32.44
C PRO A 78 9.56 16.83 -31.51
N SER A 79 8.59 16.83 -30.58
CA SER A 79 8.39 17.93 -29.63
C SER A 79 9.44 17.90 -28.52
N ALA A 80 10.20 18.99 -28.39
CA ALA A 80 11.23 19.15 -27.36
C ALA A 80 10.66 19.05 -25.94
N VAL A 81 9.47 19.64 -25.70
CA VAL A 81 8.78 19.61 -24.40
C VAL A 81 8.43 18.18 -24.00
N THR A 82 7.95 17.35 -24.94
CA THR A 82 7.64 15.95 -24.64
C THR A 82 8.88 15.11 -24.35
N ARG A 83 10.01 15.40 -25.00
CA ARG A 83 11.28 14.71 -24.72
C ARG A 83 11.84 15.08 -23.36
N GLU A 84 11.79 16.34 -22.98
CA GLU A 84 12.28 16.82 -21.68
C GLU A 84 11.45 16.28 -20.51
N ALA A 85 10.12 16.28 -20.65
CA ALA A 85 9.22 15.65 -19.67
C ALA A 85 9.52 14.15 -19.53
N ALA A 86 9.69 13.45 -20.64
CA ALA A 86 10.05 12.03 -20.66
C ALA A 86 11.45 11.78 -20.03
N ALA A 87 12.43 12.63 -20.29
CA ALA A 87 13.76 12.53 -19.67
C ALA A 87 13.71 12.75 -18.14
N THR A 88 12.90 13.71 -17.70
CA THR A 88 12.70 14.01 -16.27
C THR A 88 12.05 12.84 -15.53
N ALA A 89 11.01 12.24 -16.12
CA ALA A 89 10.34 11.08 -15.53
C ALA A 89 11.31 9.91 -15.26
N VAL A 90 12.31 9.74 -16.12
CA VAL A 90 13.30 8.66 -16.04
C VAL A 90 14.37 8.93 -15.03
N HIS A 91 14.82 10.19 -14.99
CA HIS A 91 15.73 10.62 -13.96
C HIS A 91 15.12 10.35 -12.57
N ASN A 92 13.86 10.73 -12.37
CA ASN A 92 13.13 10.48 -11.13
C ASN A 92 13.01 8.97 -10.83
N LEU A 93 12.70 8.15 -11.83
CA LEU A 93 12.65 6.69 -11.67
C LEU A 93 14.03 6.10 -11.28
N GLY A 94 15.10 6.61 -11.89
CA GLY A 94 16.48 6.25 -11.55
C GLY A 94 16.82 6.59 -10.09
N GLN A 95 16.42 7.78 -9.61
CA GLN A 95 16.60 8.16 -8.20
C GLN A 95 15.86 7.22 -7.24
N VAL A 96 14.66 6.76 -7.61
CA VAL A 96 13.91 5.77 -6.81
C VAL A 96 14.65 4.44 -6.76
N PHE A 97 15.13 3.92 -7.89
CA PHE A 97 15.89 2.67 -7.91
C PHE A 97 17.19 2.76 -7.10
N GLU A 98 17.90 3.88 -7.18
CA GLU A 98 19.10 4.11 -6.39
C GLU A 98 18.78 4.14 -4.88
N SER A 99 17.68 4.79 -4.47
CA SER A 99 17.26 4.76 -3.07
C SER A 99 16.93 3.33 -2.60
N LEU A 100 16.25 2.54 -3.44
CA LEU A 100 15.87 1.17 -3.12
C LEU A 100 17.10 0.25 -3.04
N SER A 101 18.06 0.38 -3.97
CA SER A 101 19.30 -0.40 -3.96
C SER A 101 20.10 -0.15 -2.67
N GLN A 102 20.20 1.11 -2.23
CA GLN A 102 20.84 1.48 -0.96
C GLN A 102 20.11 0.87 0.24
N GLN A 103 18.78 0.89 0.26
CA GLN A 103 17.99 0.28 1.33
C GLN A 103 18.21 -1.24 1.41
N LEU A 104 18.26 -1.91 0.26
CA LEU A 104 18.56 -3.34 0.19
C LEU A 104 19.98 -3.66 0.66
N ALA A 105 20.98 -2.85 0.28
CA ALA A 105 22.36 -2.97 0.76
C ALA A 105 22.47 -2.82 2.29
N LEU A 106 21.60 -2.00 2.89
CA LEU A 106 21.46 -1.84 4.34
C LEU A 106 20.62 -2.95 5.01
N GLY A 107 20.24 -4.00 4.27
CA GLY A 107 19.49 -5.15 4.78
C GLY A 107 17.99 -4.93 4.96
N ARG A 108 17.42 -3.84 4.40
CA ARG A 108 15.98 -3.56 4.49
C ARG A 108 15.23 -4.32 3.40
N SER A 109 14.64 -5.45 3.75
CA SER A 109 13.91 -6.32 2.82
C SER A 109 12.38 -6.26 2.96
N SER A 110 11.84 -5.52 3.93
CA SER A 110 10.39 -5.43 4.16
C SER A 110 9.91 -4.00 4.36
N VAL A 111 8.79 -3.67 3.72
CA VAL A 111 8.05 -2.42 3.91
C VAL A 111 6.70 -2.77 4.55
N ARG A 112 6.48 -2.34 5.78
CA ARG A 112 5.22 -2.58 6.49
C ARG A 112 4.18 -1.54 6.07
N ILE A 113 3.33 -1.88 5.11
CA ILE A 113 2.17 -1.05 4.75
C ILE A 113 1.11 -1.24 5.84
N THR A 114 0.99 -0.27 6.74
CA THR A 114 0.00 -0.32 7.83
C THR A 114 -1.32 0.28 7.34
N ARG A 115 -2.44 -0.47 7.46
CA ARG A 115 -3.80 0.02 7.13
C ARG A 115 -4.33 1.04 8.14
N ARG A 116 -3.65 1.21 9.27
CA ARG A 116 -3.87 2.30 10.22
C ARG A 116 -2.64 3.19 10.19
N LEU A 117 -2.83 4.47 9.84
CA LEU A 117 -1.79 5.47 10.02
C LEU A 117 -1.39 5.41 11.50
N PRO A 118 -0.12 5.10 11.84
CA PRO A 118 0.33 5.23 13.22
C PRO A 118 0.09 6.68 13.61
N THR A 119 -0.47 6.91 14.80
CA THR A 119 -0.58 8.27 15.36
C THR A 119 0.78 8.93 15.19
N GLN A 120 0.86 9.96 14.34
CA GLN A 120 2.10 10.69 14.09
C GLN A 120 2.50 11.33 15.41
N ARG A 121 3.34 10.63 16.18
CA ARG A 121 3.88 11.18 17.42
C ARG A 121 4.84 12.27 17.00
N ALA A 122 4.55 13.51 17.35
CA ALA A 122 5.51 14.59 17.26
C ALA A 122 6.71 14.21 18.13
N PHE A 123 7.79 13.78 17.49
CA PHE A 123 9.03 13.44 18.19
C PHE A 123 9.81 14.74 18.40
N GLN A 124 9.69 15.29 19.60
CA GLN A 124 10.24 16.60 19.95
C GLN A 124 11.77 16.58 20.12
N VAL A 125 12.37 15.40 20.31
CA VAL A 125 13.81 15.26 20.58
C VAL A 125 14.49 14.48 19.46
N GLY A 126 15.34 15.15 18.69
CA GLY A 126 16.20 14.50 17.69
C GLY A 126 17.37 13.76 18.35
N CYS A 127 17.69 12.56 17.88
CA CYS A 127 18.92 11.88 18.29
C CYS A 127 20.14 12.55 17.65
N PRO A 128 21.16 12.99 18.42
CA PRO A 128 22.36 13.62 17.85
C PRO A 128 23.24 12.64 17.06
N THR A 129 23.10 11.34 17.30
CA THR A 129 23.91 10.29 16.64
C THR A 129 23.32 9.83 15.31
N CYS A 130 22.00 9.60 15.24
CA CYS A 130 21.36 9.01 14.05
C CYS A 130 20.25 9.86 13.44
N GLY A 131 19.97 11.04 13.99
CA GLY A 131 18.98 12.00 13.49
C GLY A 131 17.51 11.60 13.70
N ARG A 132 17.21 10.39 14.19
CA ARG A 132 15.81 9.94 14.38
C ARG A 132 15.17 10.59 15.59
N GLY A 133 13.89 10.91 15.45
CA GLY A 133 13.07 11.50 16.50
C GLY A 133 12.76 10.51 17.65
N ASN A 134 12.72 11.05 18.86
CA ASN A 134 12.39 10.36 20.10
C ASN A 134 11.33 11.16 20.89
N ARG A 135 10.63 10.47 21.80
CA ARG A 135 9.66 11.10 22.69
C ARG A 135 10.36 12.04 23.68
N SER A 136 9.66 13.05 24.17
CA SER A 136 10.15 13.89 25.27
C SER A 136 10.49 13.00 26.49
N GLY A 137 11.62 13.27 27.15
CA GLY A 137 12.11 12.50 28.29
C GLY A 137 12.71 11.12 27.96
N ALA A 138 12.93 10.77 26.69
CA ALA A 138 13.66 9.56 26.34
C ALA A 138 15.14 9.69 26.78
N ARG A 139 15.63 8.71 27.56
CA ARG A 139 17.04 8.65 28.01
C ARG A 139 17.99 8.07 26.95
N PHE A 140 17.45 7.23 26.07
CA PHE A 140 18.18 6.55 25.00
C PHE A 140 17.38 6.62 23.70
N CYS A 141 18.08 6.62 22.56
CA CYS A 141 17.47 6.56 21.25
C CYS A 141 16.88 5.17 21.01
N GLN A 142 15.58 5.11 20.68
CA GLN A 142 14.88 3.85 20.41
C GLN A 142 15.39 3.09 19.17
N PHE A 143 16.24 3.72 18.36
CA PHE A 143 16.72 3.17 17.09
C PHE A 143 18.20 2.77 17.10
N CYS A 144 19.08 3.60 17.67
CA CYS A 144 20.52 3.32 17.71
C CYS A 144 21.06 3.08 19.12
N GLY A 145 20.24 3.24 20.17
CA GLY A 145 20.65 3.04 21.57
C GLY A 145 21.47 4.16 22.19
N ALA A 146 21.89 5.18 21.41
CA ALA A 146 22.68 6.30 21.93
C ALA A 146 21.95 7.07 23.03
N THR A 147 22.69 7.52 24.05
CA THR A 147 22.16 8.36 25.13
C THR A 147 21.69 9.70 24.56
N LEU A 148 20.47 10.09 24.92
CA LEU A 148 19.93 11.39 24.57
C LEU A 148 20.24 12.35 25.72
N VAL A 149 20.80 13.51 25.39
CA VAL A 149 21.07 14.55 26.39
C VAL A 149 19.72 15.08 26.86
N ALA A 150 19.44 14.94 28.15
CA ALA A 150 18.26 15.51 28.77
C ALA A 150 18.44 17.04 28.80
N THR A 151 17.72 17.75 27.95
CA THR A 151 17.50 19.20 28.08
C THR A 151 16.18 19.45 28.78
#